data_AF-A0A3C1GDS5-F1
#
_entry.id   AF-A0A3C1GDS5-F1
#
_cell.length_a   1.000
_cell.length_b   1.000
_cell.length_c   1.000
_cell.angle_alpha   90.00
_cell.angle_beta   90.00
_cell.angle_gamma   90.00
#
_symmetry.space_group_name_H-M   'P 1'
#
loop_
_entity.id
_entity.type
_entity.pdbx_description
1 polymer ?
#
loop_
_entity_poly.entity_id
_entity_poly.type
_entity_poly.pdbx_seq_one_letter_code
_entity_poly.pdbx_strand_id
1 'polypeptide(L)'
;MLAESLTREAVFEAIRQRRCYGVTAAQRIHVELAVNGLAMGAEARARGPVTITGRVAGTGALERIDVFRGLEIIRAIAAYAPADFEGSARYRIAWAGSRVRGRDRLTRWDGSLELSAGRILDAVPFAMENPEKGIAEQTATRIAWISTTTGDDDGVDITLDAPADAVLRFRTPVIDLDMRLGDLAGGATRTFPAGGIDLRVFMRRLPARGFTRELAIDHTDPAPPPGACAAYWIRATQEDGAQAWTSPVYLDID
;
A
#
# COMPACT_ATOMS: atom_id res chain seq x y z
N MET A 1 5.96 -17.09 -6.66
CA MET A 1 5.41 -18.30 -7.32
C MET A 1 5.65 -19.50 -6.42
N LEU A 2 4.71 -20.44 -6.36
CA LEU A 2 4.79 -21.68 -5.58
C LEU A 2 4.86 -22.87 -6.54
N ALA A 3 6.07 -23.37 -6.76
CA ALA A 3 6.34 -24.58 -7.53
C ALA A 3 6.82 -25.69 -6.60
N GLU A 4 6.43 -26.94 -6.89
CA GLU A 4 6.77 -28.10 -6.05
C GLU A 4 8.27 -28.45 -6.12
N SER A 5 8.95 -28.05 -7.20
CA SER A 5 10.40 -28.20 -7.37
C SER A 5 10.97 -27.11 -8.27
N LEU A 6 12.29 -26.95 -8.27
CA LEU A 6 13.02 -26.01 -9.14
C LEU A 6 13.29 -26.59 -10.53
N THR A 7 12.35 -27.35 -11.07
CA THR A 7 12.40 -27.87 -12.44
C THR A 7 11.61 -26.96 -13.38
N ARG A 8 11.97 -26.95 -14.66
CA ARG A 8 11.24 -26.19 -15.67
C ARG A 8 9.78 -26.63 -15.72
N GLU A 9 9.54 -27.93 -15.68
CA GLU A 9 8.21 -28.53 -15.76
C GLU A 9 7.33 -28.06 -14.59
N ALA A 10 7.85 -28.12 -13.35
CA ALA A 10 7.12 -27.67 -12.17
C ALA A 10 6.85 -26.16 -12.17
N VAL A 11 7.80 -25.35 -12.67
CA VAL A 11 7.60 -23.90 -12.85
C VAL A 11 6.49 -23.60 -13.85
N PHE A 12 6.52 -24.24 -15.02
CA PHE A 12 5.49 -24.05 -16.04
C PHE A 12 4.11 -24.50 -15.53
N GLU A 13 4.07 -25.58 -14.75
CA GLU A 13 2.82 -26.06 -14.15
C GLU A 13 2.27 -25.08 -13.11
N ALA A 14 3.12 -24.54 -12.24
CA ALA A 14 2.72 -23.50 -11.28
C ALA A 14 2.15 -22.26 -12.00
N ILE A 15 2.74 -21.85 -13.13
CA ILE A 15 2.22 -20.74 -13.94
C ILE A 15 0.84 -21.09 -14.53
N ARG A 16 0.67 -22.29 -15.12
CA ARG A 16 -0.63 -22.73 -15.68
C ARG A 16 -1.72 -22.76 -14.62
N GLN A 17 -1.37 -23.19 -13.41
CA GLN A 17 -2.28 -23.23 -12.27
C GLN A 17 -2.41 -21.89 -11.53
N ARG A 18 -1.84 -20.80 -12.05
CA ARG A 18 -1.87 -19.47 -11.42
C ARG A 18 -1.34 -19.46 -9.98
N ARG A 19 -0.40 -20.35 -9.63
CA ARG A 19 0.26 -20.37 -8.30
C ARG A 19 1.33 -19.28 -8.21
N CYS A 20 0.97 -18.05 -8.54
CA CYS A 20 1.87 -16.92 -8.73
C CYS A 20 1.51 -15.76 -7.81
N TYR A 21 2.49 -14.90 -7.59
CA TYR A 21 2.28 -13.60 -6.95
C TYR A 21 3.21 -12.59 -7.63
N GLY A 22 2.76 -11.34 -7.69
CA GLY A 22 3.53 -10.21 -8.18
C GLY A 22 4.17 -9.45 -7.04
N VAL A 23 5.28 -8.78 -7.31
CA VAL A 23 6.00 -7.87 -6.39
C VAL A 23 6.41 -6.61 -7.14
N THR A 24 6.46 -5.45 -6.48
CA THR A 24 6.99 -4.20 -7.04
C THR A 24 8.42 -3.89 -6.56
N ALA A 25 9.03 -2.83 -7.11
CA ALA A 25 10.32 -2.29 -6.68
C ALA A 25 11.47 -3.31 -6.65
N ALA A 26 11.40 -4.34 -7.51
CA ALA A 26 12.33 -5.47 -7.55
C ALA A 26 12.56 -6.16 -6.18
N GLN A 27 11.59 -6.06 -5.27
CA GLN A 27 11.69 -6.62 -3.92
C GLN A 27 11.29 -8.08 -3.89
N ARG A 28 11.98 -8.88 -3.07
CA ARG A 28 11.73 -10.33 -2.92
C ARG A 28 10.79 -10.60 -1.76
N ILE A 29 9.65 -9.92 -1.74
CA ILE A 29 8.61 -10.12 -0.72
C ILE A 29 8.02 -11.51 -0.92
N HIS A 30 8.06 -12.32 0.15
CA HIS A 30 7.47 -13.65 0.14
C HIS A 30 6.04 -13.59 0.68
N VAL A 31 5.11 -14.21 -0.05
CA VAL A 31 3.70 -14.27 0.33
C VAL A 31 3.15 -15.68 0.20
N GLU A 32 2.37 -16.07 1.19
CA GLU A 32 1.63 -17.32 1.26
C GLU A 32 0.16 -17.00 1.51
N LEU A 33 -0.72 -17.67 0.76
CA LEU A 33 -2.16 -17.58 0.91
C LEU A 33 -2.76 -18.97 0.75
N ALA A 34 -3.58 -19.35 1.71
CA ALA A 34 -4.47 -20.50 1.64
C ALA A 34 -5.91 -20.07 1.94
N VAL A 35 -6.86 -20.55 1.15
CA VAL A 35 -8.30 -20.30 1.31
C VAL A 35 -9.00 -21.64 1.38
N ASN A 36 -9.60 -21.96 2.53
CA ASN A 36 -10.07 -23.31 2.87
C ASN A 36 -8.99 -24.39 2.65
N GLY A 37 -7.72 -24.04 2.91
CA GLY A 37 -6.56 -24.92 2.68
C GLY A 37 -6.08 -25.00 1.23
N LEU A 38 -6.78 -24.37 0.29
CA LEU A 38 -6.39 -24.32 -1.13
C LEU A 38 -5.36 -23.22 -1.36
N ALA A 39 -4.28 -23.54 -2.07
CA ALA A 39 -3.26 -22.57 -2.44
C ALA A 39 -3.79 -21.51 -3.42
N MET A 40 -3.19 -20.33 -3.42
CA MET A 40 -3.43 -19.28 -4.42
C MET A 40 -3.44 -19.83 -5.87
N GLY A 41 -4.38 -19.35 -6.69
CA GLY A 41 -4.59 -19.82 -8.06
C GLY A 41 -5.59 -20.98 -8.20
N ALA A 42 -5.95 -21.66 -7.10
CA ALA A 42 -6.91 -22.75 -7.10
C ALA A 42 -8.35 -22.29 -7.39
N GLU A 43 -9.16 -23.24 -7.85
CA GLU A 43 -10.61 -23.09 -8.03
C GLU A 43 -11.34 -24.23 -7.32
N ALA A 44 -12.44 -23.93 -6.63
CA ALA A 44 -13.25 -24.95 -5.96
C ALA A 44 -14.69 -24.47 -5.73
N ARG A 45 -15.54 -25.37 -5.23
CA ARG A 45 -16.83 -25.02 -4.64
C ARG A 45 -16.69 -24.92 -3.13
N ALA A 46 -17.44 -24.01 -2.51
CA ALA A 46 -17.50 -23.89 -1.06
C ALA A 46 -18.94 -23.66 -0.56
N ARG A 47 -19.21 -24.11 0.66
CA ARG A 47 -20.44 -23.83 1.40
C ARG A 47 -20.08 -23.28 2.77
N GLY A 48 -20.82 -22.27 3.22
CA GLY A 48 -20.64 -21.66 4.53
C GLY A 48 -19.40 -20.76 4.63
N PRO A 49 -18.86 -20.58 5.84
CA PRO A 49 -17.74 -19.68 6.09
C PRO A 49 -16.48 -20.06 5.30
N VAL A 50 -15.72 -19.06 4.88
CA VAL A 50 -14.44 -19.23 4.17
C VAL A 50 -13.30 -18.82 5.08
N THR A 51 -12.38 -19.76 5.33
CA THR A 51 -11.19 -19.51 6.15
C THR A 51 -10.04 -19.08 5.25
N ILE A 52 -9.39 -17.97 5.61
CA ILE A 52 -8.25 -17.39 4.90
C ILE A 52 -7.07 -17.34 5.85
N THR A 53 -6.01 -18.08 5.51
CA THR A 53 -4.76 -18.10 6.26
C THR A 53 -3.59 -17.80 5.36
N GLY A 54 -2.48 -17.37 5.97
CA GLY A 54 -1.31 -17.01 5.20
C GLY A 54 -0.26 -16.30 6.02
N ARG A 55 0.83 -15.95 5.35
CA ARG A 55 1.98 -15.28 5.93
C ARG A 55 2.64 -14.41 4.87
N VAL A 56 3.17 -13.29 5.31
CA VAL A 56 4.02 -12.41 4.52
C VAL A 56 5.35 -12.26 5.23
N ALA A 57 6.44 -12.40 4.48
CA ALA A 57 7.78 -12.02 4.92
C ALA A 57 8.34 -10.97 3.97
N GLY A 58 8.44 -9.74 4.47
CA GLY A 58 8.97 -8.58 3.76
C GLY A 58 10.49 -8.54 3.75
N THR A 59 11.04 -7.83 2.77
CA THR A 59 12.45 -7.41 2.73
C THR A 59 12.68 -6.12 3.52
N GLY A 60 11.61 -5.36 3.77
CA GLY A 60 11.53 -4.20 4.66
C GLY A 60 10.44 -4.36 5.73
N ALA A 61 10.20 -3.29 6.50
CA ALA A 61 9.11 -3.28 7.49
C ALA A 61 7.76 -3.32 6.78
N LEU A 62 6.84 -4.15 7.24
CA LEU A 62 5.49 -4.25 6.70
C LEU A 62 4.62 -3.11 7.24
N GLU A 63 3.77 -2.55 6.37
CA GLU A 63 2.72 -1.60 6.74
C GLU A 63 1.44 -2.36 7.10
N ARG A 64 0.98 -3.21 6.18
CA ARG A 64 -0.34 -3.83 6.22
C ARG A 64 -0.46 -5.02 5.29
N ILE A 65 -1.36 -5.94 5.62
CA ILE A 65 -1.97 -6.88 4.68
C ILE A 65 -3.45 -6.52 4.49
N ASP A 66 -3.88 -6.34 3.25
CA ASP A 66 -5.29 -6.24 2.85
C ASP A 66 -5.75 -7.59 2.30
N VAL A 67 -6.82 -8.15 2.87
CA VAL A 67 -7.50 -9.37 2.40
C VAL A 67 -8.72 -8.94 1.59
N PHE A 68 -8.80 -9.44 0.36
CA PHE A 68 -9.84 -9.09 -0.59
C PHE A 68 -10.81 -10.23 -0.85
N ARG A 69 -12.05 -9.84 -1.14
CA ARG A 69 -13.06 -10.63 -1.85
C ARG A 69 -13.51 -9.85 -3.08
N GLY A 70 -13.14 -10.32 -4.27
CA GLY A 70 -13.29 -9.55 -5.50
C GLY A 70 -12.50 -8.24 -5.41
N LEU A 71 -13.19 -7.10 -5.36
CA LEU A 71 -12.58 -5.78 -5.21
C LEU A 71 -12.75 -5.19 -3.80
N GLU A 72 -13.48 -5.87 -2.92
CA GLU A 72 -13.77 -5.43 -1.57
C GLU A 72 -12.65 -5.88 -0.62
N ILE A 73 -12.15 -4.97 0.23
CA ILE A 73 -11.27 -5.33 1.35
C ILE A 73 -12.17 -5.79 2.51
N ILE A 74 -12.19 -7.09 2.77
CA ILE A 74 -12.97 -7.68 3.87
C ILE A 74 -12.20 -7.64 5.20
N ARG A 75 -10.86 -7.52 5.14
CA ARG A 75 -10.01 -7.36 6.32
C ARG A 75 -8.73 -6.60 6.00
N ALA A 76 -8.43 -5.59 6.81
CA ALA A 76 -7.11 -4.96 6.89
C ALA A 76 -6.38 -5.41 8.17
N ILE A 77 -5.17 -5.92 8.04
CA ILE A 77 -4.28 -6.32 9.14
C ILE A 77 -3.13 -5.31 9.17
N ALA A 78 -3.19 -4.35 10.08
CA ALA A 78 -2.13 -3.36 10.27
C ALA A 78 -0.96 -3.97 11.06
N ALA A 79 0.27 -3.58 10.71
CA ALA A 79 1.47 -3.97 11.46
C ALA A 79 1.62 -3.23 12.80
N TYR A 80 0.96 -2.08 12.93
CA TYR A 80 1.19 -1.13 14.03
C TYR A 80 -0.08 -0.84 14.81
N ALA A 81 0.07 -0.65 16.11
CA ALA A 81 -0.95 -0.11 17.00
C ALA A 81 -0.76 1.42 17.15
N PRO A 82 -1.78 2.18 17.61
CA PRO A 82 -1.67 3.63 17.79
C PRO A 82 -0.47 4.07 18.67
N ALA A 83 -0.09 3.25 19.65
CA ALA A 83 1.06 3.50 20.52
C ALA A 83 2.41 3.49 19.78
N ASP A 84 2.53 2.81 18.63
CA ASP A 84 3.77 2.74 17.87
C ASP A 84 4.14 4.06 17.18
N PHE A 85 3.17 4.97 17.03
CA PHE A 85 3.34 6.29 16.39
C PHE A 85 3.66 7.41 17.38
N GLU A 86 3.53 7.15 18.68
CA GLU A 86 3.74 8.16 19.72
C GLU A 86 5.21 8.61 19.75
N GLY A 87 5.42 9.92 19.78
CA GLY A 87 6.75 10.53 19.73
C GLY A 87 7.41 10.54 18.35
N SER A 88 6.80 9.92 17.32
CA SER A 88 7.34 9.98 15.95
C SER A 88 7.30 11.40 15.39
N ALA A 89 8.42 11.84 14.84
CA ALA A 89 8.56 13.08 14.08
C ALA A 89 8.38 12.87 12.57
N ARG A 90 8.10 11.64 12.13
CA ARG A 90 8.10 11.25 10.72
C ARG A 90 6.70 11.20 10.15
N TYR A 91 6.53 11.73 8.94
CA TYR A 91 5.26 11.75 8.23
C TYR A 91 5.47 11.37 6.77
N ARG A 92 4.45 10.74 6.18
CA ARG A 92 4.35 10.51 4.75
C ARG A 92 3.31 11.42 4.15
N ILE A 93 3.68 12.06 3.05
CA ILE A 93 2.78 12.75 2.14
C ILE A 93 2.96 12.08 0.79
N ALA A 94 1.96 11.33 0.37
CA ALA A 94 2.02 10.56 -0.85
C ALA A 94 0.79 10.83 -1.72
N TRP A 95 0.94 10.59 -3.00
CA TRP A 95 -0.07 10.78 -4.01
C TRP A 95 -0.03 9.61 -4.98
N ALA A 96 -1.16 9.33 -5.60
CA ALA A 96 -1.31 8.11 -6.38
C ALA A 96 -2.27 8.31 -7.54
N GLY A 97 -2.34 7.29 -8.38
CA GLY A 97 -3.42 7.10 -9.34
C GLY A 97 -3.09 7.58 -10.74
N SER A 98 -4.12 7.65 -11.58
CA SER A 98 -3.99 8.02 -12.98
C SER A 98 -5.21 8.78 -13.48
N ARG A 99 -5.02 9.60 -14.52
CA ARG A 99 -6.10 10.42 -15.07
C ARG A 99 -7.23 9.59 -15.69
N VAL A 100 -6.86 8.55 -16.44
CA VAL A 100 -7.78 7.67 -17.21
C VAL A 100 -7.17 6.28 -17.38
N ARG A 101 -7.96 5.30 -17.88
CA ARG A 101 -7.41 4.02 -18.35
C ARG A 101 -6.75 4.23 -19.71
N GLY A 102 -5.69 3.49 -20.01
CA GLY A 102 -5.06 3.48 -21.33
C GLY A 102 -3.85 4.42 -21.45
N ARG A 103 -3.61 4.96 -22.66
CA ARG A 103 -2.34 5.63 -23.00
C ARG A 103 -2.18 7.01 -22.37
N ASP A 104 -3.25 7.79 -22.25
CA ASP A 104 -3.17 9.18 -21.74
C ASP A 104 -3.37 9.29 -20.23
N ARG A 105 -2.90 8.26 -19.51
CA ARG A 105 -3.11 8.04 -18.08
C ARG A 105 -2.19 8.82 -17.15
N LEU A 106 -1.11 9.40 -17.68
CA LEU A 106 -0.12 10.14 -16.91
C LEU A 106 -0.76 11.35 -16.22
N THR A 107 -0.49 11.49 -14.93
CA THR A 107 -0.85 12.65 -14.14
C THR A 107 0.43 13.32 -13.63
N ARG A 108 0.53 14.64 -13.81
CA ARG A 108 1.65 15.45 -13.31
C ARG A 108 1.35 15.98 -11.92
N TRP A 109 2.27 15.76 -11.00
CA TRP A 109 2.15 16.08 -9.58
C TRP A 109 3.18 17.09 -9.07
N ASP A 110 4.02 17.64 -9.95
CA ASP A 110 4.98 18.69 -9.60
C ASP A 110 4.33 19.73 -8.69
N GLY A 111 4.96 19.96 -7.54
CA GLY A 111 4.29 20.67 -6.47
C GLY A 111 5.21 20.99 -5.31
N SER A 112 4.59 21.46 -4.23
CA SER A 112 5.32 21.81 -3.01
C SER A 112 4.52 21.56 -1.76
N LEU A 113 5.25 21.42 -0.65
CA LEU A 113 4.72 21.31 0.70
C LEU A 113 5.38 22.40 1.55
N GLU A 114 4.57 23.24 2.17
CA GLU A 114 5.03 24.27 3.11
C GLU A 114 4.55 23.94 4.53
N LEU A 115 5.42 24.16 5.51
CA LEU A 115 5.15 23.99 6.93
C LEU A 115 4.90 25.36 7.58
N SER A 116 3.73 25.53 8.20
CA SER A 116 3.35 26.83 8.79
C SER A 116 4.16 27.23 10.03
N ALA A 117 4.67 26.27 10.78
CA ALA A 117 5.44 26.48 12.01
C ALA A 117 6.37 25.28 12.28
N GLY A 118 7.58 25.54 12.79
CA GLY A 118 8.59 24.52 13.02
C GLY A 118 9.61 24.41 11.89
N ARG A 119 10.24 23.25 11.75
CA ARG A 119 11.29 22.97 10.76
C ARG A 119 11.14 21.59 10.13
N ILE A 120 11.38 21.53 8.82
CA ILE A 120 11.64 20.30 8.07
C ILE A 120 13.12 19.96 8.31
N LEU A 121 13.36 18.86 9.02
CA LEU A 121 14.71 18.38 9.35
C LEU A 121 15.27 17.50 8.24
N ASP A 122 14.41 16.72 7.59
CA ASP A 122 14.77 15.79 6.53
C ASP A 122 13.58 15.56 5.60
N ALA A 123 13.87 15.26 4.34
CA ALA A 123 12.87 14.90 3.35
C ALA A 123 13.48 13.93 2.32
N VAL A 124 12.86 12.77 2.13
CA VAL A 124 13.32 11.75 1.19
C VAL A 124 12.18 11.30 0.28
N PRO A 125 12.45 11.04 -1.02
CA PRO A 125 11.44 10.47 -1.91
C PRO A 125 10.89 9.14 -1.37
N PHE A 126 9.59 8.95 -1.55
CA PHE A 126 8.87 7.70 -1.30
C PHE A 126 8.35 7.15 -2.63
N ALA A 127 8.65 5.87 -2.90
CA ALA A 127 8.20 5.14 -4.09
C ALA A 127 8.55 5.76 -5.47
N MET A 128 9.39 6.80 -5.53
CA MET A 128 9.85 7.41 -6.77
C MET A 128 11.03 6.64 -7.38
N GLU A 129 10.72 5.66 -8.24
CA GLU A 129 11.76 4.82 -8.88
C GLU A 129 12.41 5.45 -10.12
N ASN A 130 11.75 6.41 -10.77
CA ASN A 130 12.30 7.09 -11.93
C ASN A 130 13.29 8.19 -11.48
N PRO A 131 14.57 8.16 -11.92
CA PRO A 131 15.58 9.14 -11.54
C PRO A 131 15.27 10.59 -11.98
N GLU A 132 14.35 10.80 -12.91
CA GLU A 132 13.87 12.13 -13.31
C GLU A 132 12.88 12.74 -12.30
N LYS A 133 12.33 11.92 -11.40
CA LYS A 133 11.45 12.36 -10.31
C LYS A 133 12.27 12.57 -9.04
N GLY A 134 11.78 13.42 -8.14
CA GLY A 134 12.40 13.62 -6.84
C GLY A 134 12.17 15.00 -6.26
N ILE A 135 12.80 15.24 -5.10
CA ILE A 135 12.82 16.54 -4.44
C ILE A 135 13.78 17.45 -5.21
N ALA A 136 13.26 18.57 -5.73
CA ALA A 136 14.02 19.55 -6.49
C ALA A 136 14.58 20.67 -5.58
N GLU A 137 13.86 21.00 -4.50
CA GLU A 137 14.24 22.04 -3.56
C GLU A 137 13.86 21.65 -2.12
N GLN A 138 14.70 22.03 -1.16
CA GLN A 138 14.40 21.89 0.27
C GLN A 138 14.97 23.08 1.05
N THR A 139 14.12 23.67 1.90
CA THR A 139 14.49 24.65 2.93
C THR A 139 14.03 24.14 4.29
N ALA A 140 14.24 24.93 5.34
CA ALA A 140 13.76 24.60 6.67
C ALA A 140 12.22 24.57 6.78
N THR A 141 11.46 25.11 5.83
CA THR A 141 9.98 25.17 5.92
C THR A 141 9.26 24.81 4.63
N ARG A 142 9.98 24.53 3.55
CA ARG A 142 9.37 24.17 2.25
C ARG A 142 10.17 23.09 1.55
N ILE A 143 9.46 22.17 0.90
CA ILE A 143 10.00 21.25 -0.10
C ILE A 143 9.24 21.42 -1.42
N ALA A 144 9.93 21.22 -2.54
CA ALA A 144 9.30 21.14 -3.87
C ALA A 144 9.83 19.91 -4.62
N TRP A 145 9.01 19.35 -5.50
CA TRP A 145 9.33 18.10 -6.20
C TRP A 145 8.87 18.10 -7.65
N ILE A 146 9.44 17.17 -8.42
CA ILE A 146 9.00 16.76 -9.75
C ILE A 146 8.49 15.32 -9.63
N SER A 147 7.26 15.06 -10.07
CA SER A 147 6.66 13.73 -10.01
C SER A 147 5.53 13.55 -11.02
N THR A 148 5.36 12.32 -11.48
CA THR A 148 4.25 11.90 -12.33
C THR A 148 3.78 10.51 -11.92
N THR A 149 2.48 10.23 -12.01
CA THR A 149 1.94 8.88 -11.74
C THR A 149 1.18 8.37 -12.96
N THR A 150 1.16 7.05 -13.13
CA THR A 150 0.38 6.32 -14.16
C THR A 150 -0.48 5.20 -13.56
N GLY A 151 -0.75 5.28 -12.26
CA GLY A 151 -1.49 4.30 -11.46
C GLY A 151 -0.72 3.81 -10.23
N ASP A 152 0.57 4.13 -10.15
CA ASP A 152 1.48 3.96 -9.02
C ASP A 152 1.30 5.03 -7.94
N ASP A 153 1.97 4.80 -6.80
CA ASP A 153 2.09 5.72 -5.68
C ASP A 153 3.48 6.36 -5.72
N ASP A 154 3.54 7.67 -5.51
CA ASP A 154 4.76 8.47 -5.32
C ASP A 154 4.58 9.30 -4.03
N GLY A 155 5.66 9.84 -3.46
CA GLY A 155 5.52 10.74 -2.32
C GLY A 155 6.82 11.23 -1.72
N VAL A 156 6.71 11.83 -0.55
CA VAL A 156 7.84 12.25 0.27
C VAL A 156 7.60 11.83 1.71
N ASP A 157 8.62 11.22 2.31
CA ASP A 157 8.71 11.04 3.75
C ASP A 157 9.50 12.21 4.34
N ILE A 158 8.93 12.88 5.34
CA ILE A 158 9.53 14.03 6.00
C ILE A 158 9.74 13.77 7.49
N THR A 159 10.79 14.38 8.04
CA THR A 159 11.02 14.46 9.49
C THR A 159 10.86 15.91 9.94
N LEU A 160 10.04 16.15 10.96
CA LEU A 160 9.65 17.49 11.41
C LEU A 160 10.00 17.74 12.88
N ASP A 161 10.54 18.92 13.16
CA ASP A 161 10.49 19.54 14.49
C ASP A 161 9.42 20.62 14.46
N ALA A 162 8.19 20.25 14.82
CA ALA A 162 7.03 21.12 14.69
C ALA A 162 5.97 20.83 15.76
N PRO A 163 5.22 21.87 16.21
CA PRO A 163 4.11 21.68 17.13
C PRO A 163 2.92 20.99 16.43
N ALA A 164 2.04 20.36 17.21
CA ALA A 164 0.92 19.59 16.68
C ALA A 164 -0.15 20.45 15.95
N ASP A 165 -0.18 21.75 16.19
CA ASP A 165 -1.04 22.72 15.49
C ASP A 165 -0.42 23.26 14.20
N ALA A 166 0.83 22.91 13.88
CA ALA A 166 1.42 23.24 12.59
C ALA A 166 0.62 22.61 11.44
N VAL A 167 0.57 23.33 10.32
CA VAL A 167 -0.18 22.97 9.12
C VAL A 167 0.79 22.68 7.99
N LEU A 168 0.59 21.53 7.36
CA LEU A 168 1.16 21.13 6.09
C LEU A 168 0.29 21.67 4.95
N ARG A 169 0.83 22.58 4.15
CA ARG A 169 0.18 23.15 2.97
C ARG A 169 0.71 22.46 1.72
N PHE A 170 -0.05 21.51 1.21
CA PHE A 170 0.28 20.75 0.00
C PHE A 170 -0.35 21.43 -1.22
N ARG A 171 0.44 21.68 -2.25
CA ARG A 171 0.00 22.39 -3.46
C ARG A 171 0.47 21.68 -4.73
N THR A 172 -0.47 21.35 -5.60
CA THR A 172 -0.22 20.70 -6.90
C THR A 172 -1.26 21.12 -7.93
N PRO A 173 -1.01 20.95 -9.24
CA PRO A 173 -2.02 21.14 -10.28
C PRO A 173 -3.26 20.24 -10.16
N VAL A 174 -3.19 19.18 -9.33
CA VAL A 174 -4.25 18.17 -9.18
C VAL A 174 -5.18 18.51 -8.01
N ILE A 175 -4.61 18.87 -6.86
CA ILE A 175 -5.35 19.21 -5.64
C ILE A 175 -4.49 20.05 -4.70
N ASP A 176 -5.15 20.96 -3.97
CA ASP A 176 -4.57 21.77 -2.91
C ASP A 176 -5.20 21.38 -1.56
N LEU A 177 -4.35 21.16 -0.54
CA LEU A 177 -4.76 20.64 0.76
C LEU A 177 -4.02 21.34 1.89
N ASP A 178 -4.73 21.63 2.98
CA ASP A 178 -4.14 22.03 4.26
C ASP A 178 -4.43 20.95 5.30
N MET A 179 -3.37 20.44 5.94
CA MET A 179 -3.46 19.35 6.91
C MET A 179 -2.76 19.72 8.21
N ARG A 180 -3.50 19.72 9.32
CA ARG A 180 -2.92 19.94 10.64
C ARG A 180 -2.20 18.68 11.11
N LEU A 181 -0.97 18.81 11.60
CA LEU A 181 -0.17 17.66 12.05
C LEU A 181 -0.86 16.81 13.11
N GLY A 182 -1.59 17.45 14.03
CA GLY A 182 -2.35 16.79 15.08
C GLY A 182 -3.46 15.87 14.57
N ASP A 183 -3.96 16.08 13.34
CA ASP A 183 -5.03 15.25 12.76
C ASP A 183 -4.51 13.94 12.16
N LEU A 184 -3.18 13.81 12.07
CA LEU A 184 -2.42 12.62 11.68
C LEU A 184 -1.89 11.85 12.90
N ALA A 185 -2.26 12.25 14.12
CA ALA A 185 -1.88 11.54 15.34
C ALA A 185 -2.37 10.08 15.31
N GLY A 186 -1.59 9.16 15.91
CA GLY A 186 -1.95 7.75 15.99
C GLY A 186 -1.81 6.94 14.70
N GLY A 187 -1.24 7.53 13.63
CA GLY A 187 -0.86 6.80 12.42
C GLY A 187 -2.00 6.52 11.43
N ALA A 188 -3.21 7.01 11.71
CA ALA A 188 -4.32 6.90 10.78
C ALA A 188 -4.01 7.61 9.46
N THR A 189 -4.36 6.97 8.34
CA THR A 189 -4.17 7.55 7.01
C THR A 189 -5.36 8.44 6.66
N ARG A 190 -5.08 9.71 6.34
CA ARG A 190 -6.06 10.65 5.78
C ARG A 190 -5.92 10.64 4.27
N THR A 191 -6.99 10.29 3.57
CA THR A 191 -7.01 10.18 2.10
C THR A 191 -7.96 11.20 1.51
N PHE A 192 -7.50 11.91 0.48
CA PHE A 192 -8.19 12.98 -0.22
C PHE A 192 -8.36 12.57 -1.68
N PRO A 193 -9.57 12.23 -2.13
CA PRO A 193 -9.81 11.90 -3.53
C PRO A 193 -9.65 13.15 -4.42
N ALA A 194 -9.06 12.97 -5.59
CA ALA A 194 -8.82 14.02 -6.58
C ALA A 194 -9.40 13.65 -7.97
N GLY A 195 -10.39 12.75 -7.99
CA GLY A 195 -11.05 12.28 -9.21
C GLY A 195 -10.27 11.19 -9.95
N GLY A 196 -10.39 11.17 -11.28
CA GLY A 196 -9.70 10.21 -12.15
C GLY A 196 -9.88 8.74 -11.72
N ILE A 197 -8.84 7.95 -11.93
CA ILE A 197 -8.75 6.55 -11.48
C ILE A 197 -7.79 6.49 -10.32
N ASP A 198 -8.38 6.45 -9.13
CA ASP A 198 -7.67 6.43 -7.87
C ASP A 198 -6.71 7.62 -7.69
N LEU A 199 -6.99 8.77 -8.33
CA LEU A 199 -6.21 9.97 -8.03
C LEU A 199 -6.55 10.39 -6.62
N ARG A 200 -5.52 10.48 -5.79
CA ARG A 200 -5.65 10.83 -4.39
C ARG A 200 -4.33 11.34 -3.84
N VAL A 201 -4.43 12.11 -2.78
CA VAL A 201 -3.33 12.37 -1.85
C VAL A 201 -3.65 11.65 -0.56
N PHE A 202 -2.66 11.03 0.08
CA PHE A 202 -2.79 10.51 1.42
C PHE A 202 -1.65 10.97 2.32
N MET A 203 -2.00 11.26 3.57
CA MET A 203 -1.08 11.73 4.58
C MET A 203 -1.22 10.88 5.84
N ARG A 204 -0.09 10.49 6.44
CA ARG A 204 -0.06 9.76 7.71
C ARG A 204 1.20 10.07 8.50
N ARG A 205 1.14 9.90 9.82
CA ARG A 205 2.34 9.78 10.65
C ARG A 205 2.93 8.38 10.48
N LEU A 206 4.25 8.29 10.41
CA LEU A 206 4.98 7.02 10.31
C LEU A 206 5.34 6.49 11.71
N PRO A 207 5.42 5.17 11.91
CA PRO A 207 5.71 4.58 13.21
C PRO A 207 7.12 4.93 13.68
N ALA A 208 7.28 5.10 15.00
CA ALA A 208 8.59 5.25 15.64
C ALA A 208 9.19 3.90 16.07
N ARG A 209 8.35 2.88 16.25
CA ARG A 209 8.68 1.57 16.82
C ARG A 209 7.70 0.50 16.32
N GLY A 210 7.87 -0.74 16.78
CA GLY A 210 6.99 -1.86 16.42
C GLY A 210 7.23 -2.43 15.02
N PHE A 211 8.33 -2.05 14.35
CA PHE A 211 8.68 -2.55 13.02
C PHE A 211 8.74 -4.08 13.01
N THR A 212 7.97 -4.69 12.12
CA THR A 212 8.01 -6.13 11.83
C THR A 212 8.20 -6.34 10.34
N ARG A 213 8.90 -7.42 9.99
CA ARG A 213 9.00 -7.90 8.61
C ARG A 213 8.06 -9.07 8.34
N GLU A 214 7.33 -9.51 9.35
CA GLU A 214 6.46 -10.67 9.26
C GLU A 214 5.05 -10.33 9.75
N LEU A 215 4.05 -10.74 8.99
CA LEU A 215 2.64 -10.68 9.38
C LEU A 215 1.97 -11.99 8.99
N ALA A 216 1.11 -12.48 9.88
CA ALA A 216 0.27 -13.65 9.64
C ALA A 216 -1.17 -13.21 9.35
N ILE A 217 -1.88 -14.08 8.63
CA ILE A 217 -3.29 -13.92 8.31
C ILE A 217 -4.03 -15.06 8.99
N ASP A 218 -5.04 -14.67 9.75
CA ASP A 218 -6.06 -15.57 10.31
C ASP A 218 -7.38 -14.81 10.25
N HIS A 219 -8.18 -15.12 9.23
CA HIS A 219 -9.45 -14.45 8.99
C HIS A 219 -10.49 -15.43 8.47
N THR A 220 -11.74 -15.21 8.87
CA THR A 220 -12.89 -15.95 8.36
C THR A 220 -13.87 -14.96 7.74
N ASP A 221 -14.22 -15.16 6.48
CA ASP A 221 -15.41 -14.56 5.88
C ASP A 221 -16.62 -15.40 6.29
N PRO A 222 -17.48 -14.92 7.21
CA PRO A 222 -18.52 -15.76 7.81
C PRO A 222 -19.68 -16.07 6.86
N ALA A 223 -19.91 -15.24 5.85
CA ALA A 223 -21.09 -15.31 4.99
C ALA A 223 -20.76 -14.75 3.60
N PRO A 224 -19.95 -15.45 2.81
CA PRO A 224 -19.69 -15.03 1.44
C PRO A 224 -20.99 -15.09 0.61
N PRO A 225 -21.23 -14.13 -0.30
CA PRO A 225 -22.45 -14.10 -1.09
C PRO A 225 -22.64 -15.39 -1.91
N PRO A 226 -23.77 -16.11 -1.76
CA PRO A 226 -24.04 -17.33 -2.52
C PRO A 226 -24.39 -17.01 -3.98
N GLY A 227 -24.21 -18.00 -4.86
CA GLY A 227 -24.52 -17.91 -6.29
C GLY A 227 -23.53 -17.08 -7.11
N ALA A 228 -22.37 -16.74 -6.53
CA ALA A 228 -21.31 -16.00 -7.20
C ALA A 228 -19.95 -16.70 -7.04
N CYS A 229 -19.09 -16.52 -8.04
CA CYS A 229 -17.68 -16.87 -7.94
C CYS A 229 -16.95 -15.79 -7.14
N ALA A 230 -16.52 -16.12 -5.92
CA ALA A 230 -15.78 -15.23 -5.03
C ALA A 230 -14.27 -15.42 -5.22
N ALA A 231 -13.57 -14.35 -5.59
CA ALA A 231 -12.12 -14.35 -5.73
C ALA A 231 -11.44 -13.81 -4.46
N TYR A 232 -10.74 -14.66 -3.72
CA TYR A 232 -10.00 -14.28 -2.52
C TYR A 232 -8.52 -14.11 -2.82
N TRP A 233 -7.96 -12.96 -2.47
CA TRP A 233 -6.55 -12.65 -2.68
C TRP A 233 -6.07 -11.65 -1.65
N ILE A 234 -4.77 -11.45 -1.55
CA ILE A 234 -4.19 -10.51 -0.60
C ILE A 234 -3.28 -9.51 -1.32
N ARG A 235 -3.18 -8.31 -0.73
CA ARG A 235 -2.10 -7.36 -0.98
C ARG A 235 -1.32 -7.17 0.30
N ALA A 236 0.00 -7.34 0.24
CA ALA A 236 0.88 -6.86 1.28
C ALA A 236 1.53 -5.54 0.84
N THR A 237 1.66 -4.60 1.77
CA THR A 237 2.33 -3.31 1.55
C THR A 237 3.42 -3.16 2.60
N GLN A 238 4.62 -2.78 2.18
CA GLN A 238 5.71 -2.38 3.06
C GLN A 238 5.71 -0.88 3.31
N GLU A 239 6.40 -0.47 4.37
CA GLU A 239 6.57 0.94 4.72
C GLU A 239 7.29 1.72 3.62
N ASP A 240 8.06 1.11 2.71
CA ASP A 240 8.67 1.80 1.57
C ASP A 240 7.77 1.86 0.33
N GLY A 241 6.53 1.36 0.42
CA GLY A 241 5.56 1.37 -0.68
C GLY A 241 5.65 0.16 -1.58
N ALA A 242 6.67 -0.69 -1.43
CA ALA A 242 6.75 -1.94 -2.16
C ALA A 242 5.57 -2.85 -1.79
N GLN A 243 4.98 -3.49 -2.79
CA GLN A 243 3.77 -4.28 -2.65
C GLN A 243 3.97 -5.68 -3.20
N ALA A 244 3.19 -6.61 -2.67
CA ALA A 244 3.05 -7.96 -3.19
C ALA A 244 1.57 -8.34 -3.30
N TRP A 245 1.20 -9.05 -4.37
CA TRP A 245 -0.17 -9.52 -4.58
C TRP A 245 -0.20 -10.98 -5.01
N THR A 246 -1.05 -11.76 -4.37
CA THR A 246 -1.26 -13.16 -4.76
C THR A 246 -2.22 -13.26 -5.94
N SER A 247 -2.07 -14.32 -6.74
CA SER A 247 -3.19 -14.77 -7.57
C SER A 247 -4.39 -15.12 -6.68
N PRO A 248 -5.64 -14.94 -7.15
CA PRO A 248 -6.80 -15.28 -6.34
C PRO A 248 -7.02 -16.78 -6.23
N VAL A 249 -7.66 -17.19 -5.14
CA VAL A 249 -8.40 -18.45 -5.04
C VAL A 249 -9.86 -18.16 -5.42
N TYR A 250 -10.40 -18.90 -6.38
CA TYR A 250 -11.77 -18.72 -6.86
C TYR A 250 -12.68 -19.76 -6.24
N LEU A 251 -13.71 -19.33 -5.53
CA LEU A 251 -14.70 -20.20 -4.91
C LEU A 251 -16.09 -19.93 -5.47
N ASP A 252 -16.70 -20.93 -6.09
CA ASP A 252 -18.14 -20.93 -6.37
C ASP A 252 -18.87 -21.20 -5.05
N ILE A 253 -19.55 -20.18 -4.53
CA ILE A 253 -20.27 -20.27 -3.25
C ILE A 253 -21.69 -20.79 -3.50
N ASP A 254 -21.99 -21.97 -2.98
CA ASP A 254 -23.31 -22.59 -3.06
C ASP A 254 -24.29 -22.05 -1.99
#